data_AF-A0A1D2QN32-F1
#
_entry.id   AF-A0A1D2QN32-F1
#
_cell.length_a   1.000
_cell.length_b   1.000
_cell.length_c   1.000
_cell.angle_alpha   90.00
_cell.angle_beta   90.00
_cell.angle_gamma   90.00
#
_symmetry.space_group_name_H-M   'P 1'
#
loop_
_entity.id
_entity.type
_entity.pdbx_description
1 polymer ?
#
loop_
_entity_poly.entity_id
_entity_poly.type
_entity_poly.pdbx_seq_one_letter_code
_entity_poly.pdbx_strand_id
1 'polypeptide(L)'
;MPLGSVIFIIVLILPIMDEIVGGWQFRSLCKENTIINVDRSTAVGKTVYLAKSSSINVENSWVNIVYEPRIFVDIKTNESIISFNDLIADGGLLVHMVDFWEGRTPMIFDASCVPINNQDLEILFKQLNIKVVPRPELNNGELK
;
A
#
# COMPACT_ATOMS: atom_id res chain seq x y z
N MET A 1 -5.49 -45.37 -5.27
CA MET A 1 -6.12 -44.34 -4.40
C MET A 1 -7.54 -44.11 -4.88
N PRO A 2 -8.52 -43.95 -3.98
CA PRO A 2 -9.86 -43.53 -4.37
C PRO A 2 -9.82 -42.15 -5.02
N LEU A 3 -10.65 -41.91 -6.04
CA LEU A 3 -10.74 -40.62 -6.73
C LEU A 3 -10.97 -39.45 -5.76
N GLY A 4 -11.80 -39.66 -4.73
CA GLY A 4 -12.06 -38.67 -3.69
C GLY A 4 -10.81 -38.25 -2.90
N SER A 5 -9.87 -39.17 -2.65
CA SER A 5 -8.61 -38.84 -1.96
C SER A 5 -7.70 -37.98 -2.82
N VAL A 6 -7.68 -38.20 -4.14
CA VAL A 6 -6.89 -37.38 -5.07
C VAL A 6 -7.46 -35.96 -5.15
N ILE A 7 -8.78 -35.83 -5.27
CA ILE A 7 -9.47 -34.53 -5.29
C ILE A 7 -9.21 -33.77 -3.99
N PHE A 8 -9.31 -34.45 -2.84
CA PHE A 8 -9.06 -33.83 -1.53
C PHE A 8 -7.65 -33.26 -1.39
N ILE A 9 -6.63 -33.99 -1.85
CA ILE A 9 -5.24 -33.51 -1.83
C ILE A 9 -5.06 -32.28 -2.71
N ILE A 10 -5.67 -32.27 -3.91
CA ILE A 10 -5.58 -31.13 -4.83
C ILE A 10 -6.22 -29.89 -4.19
N VAL A 11 -7.41 -30.02 -3.61
CA VAL A 11 -8.13 -28.91 -2.97
C VAL A 11 -7.34 -28.32 -1.80
N LEU A 12 -6.58 -29.14 -1.06
CA LEU A 12 -5.73 -28.64 0.03
C LEU A 12 -4.49 -27.87 -0.46
N ILE A 13 -3.95 -28.22 -1.64
CA ILE A 13 -2.71 -27.60 -2.16
C ILE A 13 -3.02 -26.29 -2.90
N LEU A 14 -4.19 -26.17 -3.54
CA LEU A 14 -4.54 -25.00 -4.34
C LEU A 14 -4.41 -23.66 -3.59
N PRO A 15 -4.93 -23.49 -2.35
CA PRO A 15 -4.76 -22.23 -1.62
C PRO A 15 -3.30 -21.85 -1.37
N ILE A 16 -2.44 -22.83 -1.13
CA ILE A 16 -1.00 -22.61 -0.90
C ILE A 16 -0.34 -22.14 -2.20
N MET A 17 -0.71 -22.73 -3.34
CA MET A 17 -0.20 -22.31 -4.64
C MET A 17 -0.61 -20.87 -4.98
N ASP A 18 -1.86 -20.49 -4.71
CA ASP A 18 -2.36 -19.14 -4.97
C ASP A 18 -1.55 -18.10 -4.18
N GLU A 19 -1.20 -18.37 -2.92
CA GLU A 19 -0.35 -17.48 -2.12
C GLU A 19 1.11 -17.45 -2.58
N ILE A 20 1.66 -18.55 -3.10
CA ILE A 20 3.04 -18.57 -3.66
C ILE A 20 3.11 -17.65 -4.88
N VAL A 21 2.18 -17.81 -5.82
CA VAL A 21 2.12 -17.02 -7.06
C VAL A 21 1.81 -15.56 -6.73
N GLY A 22 0.82 -15.32 -5.86
CA GLY A 22 0.49 -13.99 -5.35
C GLY A 22 1.67 -13.30 -4.67
N GLY A 23 2.42 -14.03 -3.85
CA GLY A 23 3.62 -13.51 -3.20
C GLY A 23 4.75 -13.16 -4.18
N TRP A 24 4.89 -13.88 -5.30
CA TRP A 24 5.82 -13.48 -6.37
C TRP A 24 5.36 -12.20 -7.07
N GLN A 25 4.08 -12.11 -7.41
CA GLN A 25 3.49 -10.91 -8.02
C GLN A 25 3.66 -9.70 -7.09
N PHE A 26 3.33 -9.84 -5.81
CA PHE A 26 3.48 -8.79 -4.80
C PHE A 26 4.93 -8.31 -4.68
N ARG A 27 5.90 -9.23 -4.63
CA ARG A 27 7.33 -8.87 -4.57
C ARG A 27 7.81 -8.14 -5.83
N SER A 28 7.30 -8.49 -7.01
CA SER A 28 7.62 -7.75 -8.24
C SER A 28 7.08 -6.32 -8.17
N LEU A 29 5.81 -6.18 -7.82
CA LEU A 29 5.15 -4.87 -7.68
C LEU A 29 5.83 -4.01 -6.61
N CYS A 30 6.21 -4.60 -5.47
CA CYS A 30 6.93 -3.90 -4.41
C CYS A 30 8.26 -3.32 -4.93
N LYS A 31 9.02 -4.07 -5.73
CA LYS A 31 10.28 -3.58 -6.33
C LYS A 31 10.07 -2.46 -7.33
N GLU A 32 8.98 -2.50 -8.11
CA GLU A 32 8.65 -1.47 -9.09
C GLU A 32 8.12 -0.19 -8.42
N ASN A 33 7.42 -0.35 -7.29
CA ASN A 33 6.75 0.72 -6.56
C ASN A 33 7.62 1.33 -5.44
N THR A 34 8.93 1.05 -5.39
CA THR A 34 9.85 1.64 -4.39
C THR A 34 10.15 3.13 -4.61
N ILE A 35 9.61 3.75 -5.66
CA ILE A 35 10.00 5.09 -6.08
C ILE A 35 9.23 6.13 -5.25
N ILE A 36 9.98 6.92 -4.49
CA ILE A 36 9.46 8.10 -3.80
C ILE A 36 9.58 9.28 -4.76
N ASN A 37 8.45 9.88 -5.11
CA ASN A 37 8.42 11.07 -5.94
C ASN A 37 8.50 12.32 -5.05
N VAL A 38 9.64 13.02 -5.12
CA VAL A 38 9.89 14.26 -4.38
C VAL A 38 10.56 15.25 -5.31
N ASP A 39 9.90 16.36 -5.57
CA ASP A 39 10.57 17.49 -6.20
C ASP A 39 11.35 18.28 -5.16
N ARG A 40 12.63 17.92 -4.99
CA ARG A 40 13.51 18.56 -4.01
C ARG A 40 13.68 20.07 -4.23
N SER A 41 13.48 20.56 -5.45
CA SER A 41 13.64 21.99 -5.76
C SER A 41 12.48 22.82 -5.21
N THR A 42 11.28 22.26 -5.20
CA THR A 42 10.06 22.93 -4.71
C THR A 42 9.72 22.53 -3.27
N ALA A 43 10.23 21.41 -2.77
CA ALA A 43 9.90 20.87 -1.45
C ALA A 43 10.54 21.61 -0.26
N VAL A 44 11.66 22.31 -0.46
CA VAL A 44 12.43 22.89 0.66
C VAL A 44 11.62 23.96 1.40
N GLY A 45 11.53 23.84 2.73
CA GLY A 45 10.89 24.83 3.60
C GLY A 45 9.37 24.86 3.53
N LYS A 46 8.75 23.90 2.84
CA LYS A 46 7.29 23.83 2.66
C LYS A 46 6.59 23.33 3.92
N THR A 47 5.34 23.75 4.09
CA THR A 47 4.46 23.23 5.14
C THR A 47 3.44 22.34 4.48
N VAL A 48 3.44 21.06 4.81
CA VAL A 48 2.64 20.03 4.13
C VAL A 48 1.67 19.34 5.07
N TYR A 49 0.61 18.77 4.52
CA TYR A 49 -0.27 17.83 5.21
C TYR A 49 -0.49 16.57 4.38
N LEU A 50 -0.85 15.47 5.02
CA LEU A 50 -1.21 14.23 4.33
C LEU A 50 -2.62 14.36 3.72
N ALA A 51 -2.71 14.37 2.39
CA ALA A 51 -3.97 14.42 1.66
C ALA A 51 -4.77 13.12 1.84
N LYS A 52 -6.09 13.20 1.63
CA LYS A 52 -6.94 12.00 1.64
C LYS A 52 -6.81 11.34 0.27
N SER A 53 -6.44 10.07 0.27
CA SER A 53 -6.36 9.22 -0.91
C SER A 53 -7.24 7.98 -0.68
N SER A 54 -7.78 7.45 -1.75
CA SER A 54 -8.45 6.14 -1.75
C SER A 54 -7.45 5.07 -2.15
N SER A 55 -7.56 3.88 -1.56
CA SER A 55 -6.80 2.73 -2.01
C SER A 55 -7.21 2.35 -3.44
N ILE A 56 -6.24 1.89 -4.23
CA ILE A 56 -6.43 1.51 -5.63
C ILE A 56 -6.13 0.01 -5.74
N ASN A 57 -7.13 -0.77 -6.17
CA ASN A 57 -6.95 -2.21 -6.36
C ASN A 57 -6.06 -2.49 -7.57
N VAL A 58 -5.16 -3.47 -7.43
CA VAL A 58 -4.37 -4.01 -8.52
C VAL A 58 -5.20 -5.05 -9.25
N GLU A 59 -5.58 -4.73 -10.48
CA GLU A 59 -6.31 -5.66 -11.33
C GLU A 59 -5.46 -6.88 -11.69
N ASN A 60 -6.14 -8.01 -11.95
CA ASN A 60 -5.52 -9.26 -12.39
C ASN A 60 -4.43 -9.78 -11.43
N SER A 61 -4.70 -9.70 -10.13
CA SER A 61 -3.85 -10.24 -9.08
C SER A 61 -4.41 -11.54 -8.50
N TRP A 62 -3.52 -12.48 -8.15
CA TRP A 62 -3.89 -13.79 -7.57
C TRP A 62 -4.33 -13.69 -6.10
N VAL A 63 -3.80 -12.67 -5.44
CA VAL A 63 -4.15 -12.22 -4.09
C VAL A 63 -4.66 -10.80 -4.22
N ASN A 64 -5.53 -10.35 -3.33
CA ASN A 64 -6.01 -8.98 -3.40
C ASN A 64 -4.87 -8.02 -3.06
N ILE A 65 -4.35 -7.26 -4.03
CA ILE A 65 -3.29 -6.28 -3.79
C ILE A 65 -3.87 -4.88 -3.97
N VAL A 66 -3.54 -3.97 -3.05
CA VAL A 66 -3.95 -2.57 -3.10
C VAL A 66 -2.76 -1.64 -2.98
N TYR A 67 -2.78 -0.58 -3.78
CA TYR A 67 -1.95 0.60 -3.55
C TYR A 67 -2.65 1.52 -2.56
N GLU A 68 -1.95 1.97 -1.52
CA GLU A 68 -2.37 3.08 -0.66
C GLU A 68 -1.49 4.31 -0.94
N PRO A 69 -1.97 5.27 -1.75
CA PRO A 69 -1.19 6.46 -2.05
C PRO A 69 -0.97 7.31 -0.79
N ARG A 70 0.27 7.66 -0.49
CA ARG A 70 0.66 8.65 0.53
C ARG A 70 1.06 9.93 -0.18
N ILE A 71 0.19 10.93 -0.13
CA ILE A 71 0.39 12.19 -0.86
C ILE A 71 0.48 13.33 0.17
N PHE A 72 1.65 13.95 0.27
CA PHE A 72 1.86 15.16 1.05
C PHE A 72 1.73 16.37 0.14
N VAL A 73 0.82 17.26 0.49
CA VAL A 73 0.50 18.47 -0.29
C VAL A 73 0.85 19.72 0.50
N ASP A 74 1.34 20.76 -0.17
CA ASP A 74 1.64 22.05 0.45
C ASP A 74 0.36 22.82 0.79
N ILE A 75 0.31 23.40 1.98
CA ILE A 75 -0.88 24.09 2.50
C ILE A 75 -1.26 25.35 1.72
N LYS A 76 -0.30 26.03 1.08
CA LYS A 76 -0.54 27.31 0.38
C LYS A 76 -0.94 27.09 -1.07
N THR A 77 -0.32 26.12 -1.73
CA THR A 77 -0.41 25.89 -3.18
C THR A 77 -1.29 24.70 -3.53
N ASN A 78 -1.55 23.81 -2.57
CA ASN A 78 -2.25 22.55 -2.77
C ASN A 78 -1.57 21.63 -3.80
N GLU A 79 -0.28 21.84 -4.07
CA GLU A 79 0.54 21.02 -4.95
C GLU A 79 1.11 19.82 -4.19
N SER A 80 1.25 18.67 -4.86
CA SER A 80 1.92 17.50 -4.28
C SER A 80 3.43 17.73 -4.20
N ILE A 81 3.96 17.64 -3.00
CA ILE A 81 5.39 17.83 -2.71
C ILE A 81 6.10 16.49 -2.58
N ILE A 82 5.46 15.54 -1.89
CA ILE A 82 5.96 14.17 -1.73
C ILE A 82 4.81 13.22 -2.05
N SER A 83 5.08 12.23 -2.90
CA SER A 83 4.15 11.13 -3.13
C SER A 83 4.87 9.80 -3.22
N PHE A 84 4.29 8.78 -2.63
CA PHE A 84 4.70 7.38 -2.75
C PHE A 84 3.49 6.50 -2.47
N ASN A 85 3.54 5.22 -2.83
CA ASN A 85 2.45 4.29 -2.55
C ASN A 85 2.94 3.21 -1.59
N ASP A 86 2.18 2.97 -0.53
CA ASP A 86 2.31 1.73 0.21
C ASP A 86 1.62 0.63 -0.61
N LEU A 87 2.18 -0.57 -0.60
CA LEU A 87 1.59 -1.74 -1.23
C LEU A 87 1.15 -2.71 -0.13
N ILE A 88 -0.11 -3.09 -0.14
CA ILE A 88 -0.68 -4.03 0.84
C ILE A 88 -1.32 -5.16 0.07
N ALA A 89 -1.02 -6.40 0.47
CA ALA A 89 -1.77 -7.56 0.07
C ALA A 89 -2.77 -7.91 1.18
N ASP A 90 -3.96 -8.34 0.78
CA ASP A 90 -4.90 -9.13 1.58
C ASP A 90 -4.99 -10.55 0.99
N GLY A 91 -5.55 -11.50 1.72
CA GLY A 91 -5.47 -12.94 1.44
C GLY A 91 -5.85 -13.37 0.00
N GLY A 92 -5.53 -14.62 -0.33
CA GLY A 92 -5.84 -15.19 -1.65
C GLY A 92 -7.35 -15.31 -1.93
N LEU A 93 -7.71 -15.37 -3.21
CA LEU A 93 -9.11 -15.48 -3.71
C LEU A 93 -9.91 -16.59 -2.99
N LEU A 94 -9.28 -17.73 -2.70
CA LEU A 94 -9.91 -18.87 -2.03
C LEU A 94 -10.15 -18.64 -0.53
N VAL A 95 -9.36 -17.80 0.13
CA VAL A 95 -9.56 -17.46 1.56
C VAL A 95 -10.77 -16.53 1.71
N HIS A 96 -10.94 -15.60 0.78
CA HIS A 96 -12.14 -14.76 0.73
C HIS A 96 -13.42 -15.55 0.41
N MET A 97 -13.33 -16.71 -0.23
CA MET A 97 -14.48 -17.61 -0.45
C MET A 97 -14.94 -18.36 0.81
N VAL A 98 -14.07 -18.55 1.81
CA VAL A 98 -14.36 -19.29 3.04
C VAL A 98 -14.64 -18.40 4.26
N ASP A 99 -14.82 -17.09 4.04
CA ASP A 99 -15.38 -16.15 5.01
C ASP A 99 -14.68 -16.16 6.39
N PHE A 100 -13.34 -16.23 6.41
CA PHE A 100 -12.56 -15.95 7.61
C PHE A 100 -12.64 -14.45 7.93
N TRP A 101 -13.63 -14.07 8.72
CA TRP A 101 -14.03 -12.69 9.08
C TRP A 101 -13.12 -11.96 10.09
N GLU A 102 -11.92 -12.46 10.35
CA GLU A 102 -11.01 -11.83 11.32
C GLU A 102 -9.73 -11.38 10.62
N GLY A 103 -9.48 -10.08 10.73
CA GLY A 103 -8.58 -9.30 9.88
C GLY A 103 -7.20 -9.91 9.62
N ARG A 104 -6.73 -9.65 8.40
CA ARG A 104 -5.46 -10.10 7.82
C ARG A 104 -5.31 -11.61 7.92
N THR A 105 -5.77 -12.30 6.89
CA THR A 105 -5.49 -13.72 6.73
C THR A 105 -3.98 -13.97 6.86
N PRO A 106 -3.55 -14.96 7.64
CA PRO A 106 -2.14 -15.33 7.69
C PRO A 106 -1.68 -15.71 6.28
N MET A 107 -0.71 -14.97 5.75
CA MET A 107 -0.07 -15.25 4.47
C MET A 107 1.28 -15.90 4.68
N ILE A 108 1.71 -16.72 3.73
CA ILE A 108 3.07 -17.26 3.70
C ILE A 108 4.15 -16.25 3.26
N PHE A 109 3.81 -14.97 3.09
CA PHE A 109 4.72 -13.89 2.71
C PHE A 109 4.38 -12.57 3.41
N ASP A 110 5.33 -11.63 3.42
CA ASP A 110 5.11 -10.28 3.96
C ASP A 110 4.12 -9.50 3.10
N ALA A 111 2.92 -9.29 3.65
CA ALA A 111 1.79 -8.70 2.96
C ALA A 111 1.82 -7.16 2.92
N SER A 112 2.92 -6.53 3.33
CA SER A 112 3.07 -5.08 3.26
C SER A 112 4.46 -4.69 2.76
N CYS A 113 4.49 -3.66 1.91
CA CYS A 113 5.70 -3.08 1.38
C CYS A 113 5.56 -1.56 1.40
N VAL A 114 6.48 -0.90 2.09
CA VAL A 114 6.52 0.55 2.20
C VAL A 114 7.86 1.02 1.61
N PRO A 115 7.85 1.93 0.63
CA PRO A 115 9.06 2.38 -0.07
C PRO A 115 10.00 3.18 0.84
N ILE A 116 9.46 3.83 1.87
CA ILE A 116 10.21 4.60 2.86
C ILE A 116 9.65 4.34 4.24
N ASN A 117 10.49 3.90 5.18
CA ASN A 117 10.04 3.73 6.55
C ASN A 117 9.82 5.11 7.22
N ASN A 118 9.14 5.13 8.36
CA ASN A 118 8.83 6.37 9.08
C ASN A 118 10.08 7.16 9.49
N GLN A 119 11.19 6.48 9.81
CA GLN A 119 12.43 7.13 10.25
C GLN A 119 13.11 7.86 9.08
N ASP A 120 13.22 7.21 7.92
CA ASP A 120 13.77 7.79 6.71
C ASP A 120 12.91 8.94 6.19
N LEU A 121 11.58 8.82 6.33
CA LEU A 121 10.65 9.90 5.99
C LEU A 121 10.84 11.11 6.90
N GLU A 122 11.02 10.90 8.21
CA GLU A 122 11.37 11.98 9.14
C GLU A 122 12.72 12.63 8.81
N ILE A 123 13.72 11.83 8.43
CA ILE A 123 15.03 12.34 8.01
C ILE A 123 14.87 13.21 6.75
N LEU A 124 14.09 12.76 5.77
CA LEU A 124 13.80 13.51 4.55
C LEU A 124 13.11 14.84 4.88
N PHE A 125 12.10 14.83 5.75
CA PHE A 125 11.43 16.06 6.18
C PHE A 125 12.38 17.02 6.88
N LYS A 126 13.26 16.51 7.77
CA LYS A 126 14.27 17.34 8.44
C LYS A 126 15.29 17.92 7.46
N GLN A 127 15.78 17.11 6.51
CA GLN A 127 16.74 17.55 5.48
C GLN A 127 16.17 18.65 4.58
N LEU A 128 14.89 18.56 4.24
CA LEU A 128 14.20 19.54 3.40
C LEU A 128 13.58 20.68 4.22
N ASN A 129 13.73 20.70 5.55
CA ASN A 129 13.08 21.65 6.44
C ASN A 129 11.55 21.72 6.22
N ILE A 130 10.93 20.57 5.94
CA ILE A 130 9.48 20.43 5.74
C ILE A 130 8.78 20.35 7.09
N LYS A 131 7.70 21.12 7.25
CA LYS A 131 6.84 21.06 8.43
C LYS A 131 5.56 20.29 8.10
N VAL A 132 5.32 19.18 8.79
CA VAL A 132 4.07 18.43 8.66
C VAL A 132 3.05 18.98 9.65
N VAL A 133 1.86 19.35 9.16
CA VAL A 133 0.73 19.81 9.98
C VAL A 133 -0.45 18.86 9.84
N PRO A 134 -1.38 18.85 10.82
CA PRO A 134 -2.66 18.16 10.66
C PRO A 134 -3.36 18.63 9.39
N ARG A 135 -4.11 17.72 8.76
CA ARG A 135 -4.92 18.09 7.60
C ARG A 135 -5.88 19.23 8.02
N PRO A 136 -5.90 20.35 7.29
CA PRO A 136 -6.84 21.43 7.56
C PRO A 136 -8.27 20.92 7.36
N GLU A 137 -9.16 21.22 8.31
CA GLU A 137 -10.59 20.94 8.17
C GLU A 137 -11.17 21.88 7.12
N LEU A 138 -11.64 21.33 6.00
CA LEU A 138 -12.33 22.11 4.98
C LEU A 138 -13.72 22.50 5.51
N ASN A 139 -13.95 23.79 5.77
CA ASN A 139 -15.30 24.33 5.91
C ASN A 139 -15.68 24.97 4.57
N ASN A 140 -16.73 24.45 3.92
CA ASN A 140 -17.27 24.98 2.66
C ASN A 140 -16.23 25.17 1.53
N GLY A 141 -15.18 24.34 1.47
CA GLY A 141 -14.22 24.35 0.36
C GLY A 141 -13.08 25.37 0.47
N GLU A 142 -12.95 26.10 1.59
CA GLU A 142 -11.82 27.01 1.83
C GLU A 142 -10.95 26.54 3.02
N LEU A 143 -9.64 26.66 2.83
CA LEU A 143 -8.60 26.36 3.82
C LEU A 143 -8.61 27.44 4.93
N LYS A 144 -8.71 27.00 6.18
CA LYS A 144 -8.64 27.87 7.37
C LYS A 144 -7.20 28.14 7.80
#